data_AF-A0A939UR13-F1
#
_entry.id   AF-A0A939UR13-F1
#
_cell.length_a   1.000
_cell.length_b   1.000
_cell.length_c   1.000
_cell.angle_alpha   90.00
_cell.angle_beta   90.00
_cell.angle_gamma   90.00
#
_symmetry.space_group_name_H-M   'P 1'
#
loop_
_entity.id
_entity.type
_entity.pdbx_description
1 polymer ?
#
loop_
_entity_poly.entity_id
_entity_poly.type
_entity_poly.pdbx_seq_one_letter_code
_entity_poly.pdbx_strand_id
1 'polypeptide(L)'
;MKTIILSVILLAASLFLFAAPSDTVYKYTLNDDGTQRAYDEAIAAACVQGIVNRDKPVLWVTARNNNNSDLWQDIMTQKGHWLYGKKWVDVKPADGKNDDLTGLVLWAGRKLKGAVIWDPEVPATVNVATTIAGVEDLVVLSPEFAEKYLPRWKLEVKHDLRGMFDGSETGSAKNDAYRWAIREYLDKGRCSRDFIFLNTDSWGQREAGTMA
;
A
#
# COMPACT_ATOMS: atom_id res chain seq x y z
N MET A 1 -44.79 10.80 -47.76
CA MET A 1 -44.94 10.72 -46.29
C MET A 1 -44.30 9.41 -45.84
N LYS A 2 -42.98 9.40 -45.62
CA LYS A 2 -42.32 9.31 -44.30
C LYS A 2 -42.90 8.20 -43.41
N THR A 3 -42.16 7.10 -43.22
CA THR A 3 -41.59 6.71 -41.92
C THR A 3 -40.51 5.64 -42.17
N ILE A 4 -39.25 6.02 -41.94
CA ILE A 4 -38.09 5.13 -41.89
C ILE A 4 -37.99 4.64 -40.45
N ILE A 5 -38.08 3.33 -40.22
CA ILE A 5 -37.82 2.73 -38.92
C ILE A 5 -36.30 2.63 -38.78
N LEU A 6 -35.72 3.54 -38.00
CA LEU A 6 -34.31 3.49 -37.61
C LEU A 6 -34.20 2.53 -36.41
N SER A 7 -33.73 1.31 -36.66
CA SER A 7 -33.35 0.37 -35.61
C SER A 7 -32.06 0.83 -34.94
N VAL A 8 -32.17 1.53 -33.82
CA VAL A 8 -31.02 1.82 -32.94
C VAL A 8 -30.81 0.60 -32.05
N ILE A 9 -29.96 -0.32 -32.52
CA ILE A 9 -29.37 -1.35 -31.66
C ILE A 9 -28.26 -0.65 -30.87
N LEU A 10 -28.60 -0.13 -29.70
CA LEU A 10 -27.63 0.35 -28.73
C LEU A 10 -27.01 -0.90 -28.07
N LEU A 11 -26.00 -1.48 -28.73
CA LEU A 11 -25.16 -2.51 -28.13
C LEU A 11 -24.26 -1.81 -27.10
N ALA A 12 -24.80 -1.55 -25.91
CA ALA A 12 -24.00 -1.21 -24.75
C ALA A 12 -23.24 -2.46 -24.30
N ALA A 13 -22.23 -2.84 -25.09
CA ALA A 13 -21.16 -3.68 -24.60
C ALA A 13 -20.41 -2.82 -23.58
N SER A 14 -20.81 -2.92 -22.31
CA SER A 14 -19.96 -2.59 -21.18
C SER A 14 -18.73 -3.50 -21.27
N LEU A 15 -17.76 -3.08 -22.09
CA LEU A 15 -16.39 -3.55 -22.02
C LEU A 15 -15.92 -3.17 -20.62
N PHE A 16 -16.07 -4.11 -19.70
CA PHE A 16 -15.10 -4.24 -18.64
C PHE A 16 -13.76 -4.44 -19.35
N LEU A 17 -13.05 -3.34 -19.56
CA LEU A 17 -11.61 -3.35 -19.80
C LEU A 17 -10.99 -3.91 -18.52
N PHE A 18 -11.07 -5.22 -18.34
CA PHE A 18 -10.06 -5.92 -17.56
C PHE A 18 -8.77 -5.65 -18.33
N ALA A 19 -7.97 -4.72 -17.81
CA ALA A 19 -6.62 -4.49 -18.31
C ALA A 19 -5.98 -5.87 -18.46
N ALA A 20 -5.49 -6.18 -19.67
CA ALA A 20 -4.88 -7.47 -19.94
C ALA A 20 -3.86 -7.77 -18.81
N PRO A 21 -3.97 -8.92 -18.14
CA PRO A 21 -3.16 -9.20 -16.97
C PRO A 21 -1.70 -9.07 -17.36
N SER A 22 -0.91 -8.29 -16.61
CA SER A 22 0.51 -8.09 -16.88
C SER A 22 1.20 -9.44 -17.11
N ASP A 23 1.96 -9.60 -18.17
CA ASP A 23 2.71 -10.84 -18.41
C ASP A 23 3.88 -11.01 -17.43
N THR A 24 4.24 -9.94 -16.72
CA THR A 24 5.26 -9.95 -15.67
C THR A 24 4.64 -9.63 -14.31
N VAL A 25 4.99 -10.45 -13.31
CA VAL A 25 4.79 -10.19 -11.89
C VAL A 25 6.15 -9.89 -11.28
N TYR A 26 6.24 -8.77 -10.58
CA TYR A 26 7.41 -8.37 -9.83
C TYR A 26 7.32 -8.91 -8.41
N LYS A 27 8.41 -9.45 -7.89
CA LYS A 27 8.49 -10.04 -6.54
C LYS A 27 9.35 -9.17 -5.63
N TYR A 28 8.84 -8.83 -4.46
CA TYR A 28 9.61 -8.21 -3.38
C TYR A 28 9.62 -9.14 -2.16
N THR A 29 10.78 -9.35 -1.57
CA THR A 29 10.94 -10.24 -0.40
C THR A 29 11.33 -9.39 0.81
N LEU A 30 10.43 -9.28 1.78
CA LEU A 30 10.68 -8.63 3.06
C LEU A 30 11.81 -9.35 3.83
N ASN A 31 12.59 -8.62 4.63
CA ASN A 31 13.62 -9.23 5.47
C ASN A 31 13.03 -10.12 6.57
N ASP A 32 11.92 -9.67 7.18
CA ASP A 32 11.12 -10.46 8.13
C ASP A 32 11.96 -11.02 9.30
N ASP A 33 12.84 -10.20 9.86
CA ASP A 33 13.85 -10.59 10.86
C ASP A 33 13.40 -10.35 12.31
N GLY A 34 12.11 -10.05 12.54
CA GLY A 34 11.55 -9.82 13.87
C GLY A 34 12.03 -8.51 14.53
N THR A 35 12.43 -7.52 13.73
CA THR A 35 12.85 -6.20 14.22
C THR A 35 11.83 -5.11 13.91
N GLN A 36 11.91 -3.98 14.62
CA GLN A 36 11.15 -2.76 14.29
C GLN A 36 11.35 -2.32 12.83
N ARG A 37 12.55 -2.54 12.29
CA ARG A 37 12.84 -2.22 10.89
C ARG A 37 12.12 -3.15 9.93
N ALA A 38 11.92 -4.42 10.27
CA ALA A 38 11.12 -5.33 9.46
C ALA A 38 9.64 -4.90 9.45
N TYR A 39 9.08 -4.46 10.58
CA TYR A 39 7.73 -3.88 10.63
C TYR A 39 7.63 -2.64 9.74
N ASP A 40 8.55 -1.69 9.89
CA ASP A 40 8.56 -0.43 9.13
C ASP A 40 8.74 -0.69 7.61
N GLU A 41 9.61 -1.65 7.23
CA GLU A 41 9.78 -2.11 5.85
C GLU A 41 8.49 -2.68 5.29
N ALA A 42 7.81 -3.51 6.07
CA ALA A 42 6.64 -4.22 5.62
C ALA A 42 5.42 -3.29 5.46
N ILE A 43 5.26 -2.28 6.34
CA ILE A 43 4.30 -1.19 6.15
C ILE A 43 4.57 -0.43 4.84
N ALA A 44 5.83 -0.02 4.61
CA ALA A 44 6.19 0.72 3.39
C ALA A 44 5.95 -0.14 2.12
N ALA A 45 6.37 -1.41 2.13
CA ALA A 45 6.18 -2.32 1.01
C ALA A 45 4.70 -2.62 0.73
N ALA A 46 3.88 -2.79 1.77
CA ALA A 46 2.43 -2.98 1.64
C ALA A 46 1.75 -1.74 1.02
N CYS A 47 2.19 -0.53 1.38
CA CYS A 47 1.70 0.71 0.74
C CYS A 47 2.02 0.71 -0.76
N VAL A 48 3.28 0.42 -1.11
CA VAL A 48 3.68 0.33 -2.52
C VAL A 48 2.85 -0.71 -3.26
N GLN A 49 2.68 -1.91 -2.68
CA GLN A 49 1.87 -2.98 -3.26
C GLN A 49 0.43 -2.54 -3.53
N GLY A 50 -0.23 -1.93 -2.54
CA GLY A 50 -1.59 -1.44 -2.68
C GLY A 50 -1.72 -0.40 -3.80
N ILE A 51 -0.76 0.52 -3.93
CA ILE A 51 -0.76 1.58 -4.94
C ILE A 51 -0.52 1.03 -6.34
N VAL A 52 0.49 0.17 -6.52
CA VAL A 52 0.83 -0.34 -7.85
C VAL A 52 -0.17 -1.37 -8.37
N ASN A 53 -0.84 -2.11 -7.48
CA ASN A 53 -1.77 -3.18 -7.85
C ASN A 53 -3.22 -2.74 -8.12
N ARG A 54 -3.58 -1.46 -7.95
CA ARG A 54 -4.98 -1.00 -8.10
C ARG A 54 -5.60 -1.34 -9.45
N ASP A 55 -4.81 -1.22 -10.51
CA ASP A 55 -5.30 -1.42 -11.89
C ASP A 55 -5.17 -2.90 -12.31
N LYS A 56 -4.12 -3.58 -11.84
CA LYS A 56 -3.79 -4.97 -12.17
C LYS A 56 -2.74 -5.53 -11.20
N PRO A 57 -2.69 -6.85 -10.95
CA PRO A 57 -1.69 -7.46 -10.07
C PRO A 57 -0.30 -7.43 -10.71
N VAL A 58 0.56 -6.52 -10.26
CA VAL A 58 1.94 -6.36 -10.77
C VAL A 58 3.00 -6.66 -9.72
N LEU A 59 2.73 -6.47 -8.43
CA LEU A 59 3.67 -6.69 -7.34
C LEU A 59 3.17 -7.77 -6.38
N TRP A 60 4.01 -8.77 -6.15
CA TRP A 60 3.87 -9.77 -5.12
C TRP A 60 4.88 -9.51 -4.00
N VAL A 61 4.38 -9.22 -2.80
CA VAL A 61 5.21 -9.11 -1.60
C VAL A 61 5.17 -10.46 -0.88
N THR A 62 6.35 -11.01 -0.58
CA THR A 62 6.52 -12.20 0.26
C THR A 62 7.47 -11.87 1.42
N ALA A 63 7.58 -12.75 2.41
CA ALA A 63 8.50 -12.58 3.53
C ALA A 63 9.47 -13.77 3.62
N ARG A 64 10.74 -13.50 3.91
CA ARG A 64 11.80 -14.54 3.92
C ARG A 64 11.51 -15.71 4.87
N ASN A 65 10.86 -15.42 6.00
CA ASN A 65 10.60 -16.41 7.05
C ASN A 65 9.12 -16.81 7.12
N ASN A 66 8.33 -16.51 6.08
CA ASN A 66 6.89 -16.79 6.03
C ASN A 66 6.50 -17.77 4.91
N ASN A 67 6.40 -19.05 5.29
CA ASN A 67 6.07 -20.14 4.37
C ASN A 67 4.66 -20.03 3.74
N ASN A 68 3.74 -19.25 4.31
CA ASN A 68 2.39 -19.12 3.77
C ASN A 68 2.38 -18.35 2.44
N SER A 69 3.27 -17.37 2.28
CA SER A 69 3.35 -16.57 1.05
C SER A 69 3.84 -17.42 -0.13
N ASP A 70 4.77 -18.34 0.13
CA ASP A 70 5.28 -19.28 -0.88
C ASP A 70 4.22 -20.32 -1.26
N LEU A 71 3.45 -20.83 -0.28
CA LEU A 71 2.31 -21.72 -0.56
C LEU A 71 1.28 -21.09 -1.50
N TRP A 72 0.89 -19.84 -1.26
CA TRP A 72 -0.07 -19.15 -2.13
C TRP A 72 0.53 -18.83 -3.49
N GLN A 73 1.82 -18.50 -3.57
CA GLN A 73 2.51 -18.33 -4.84
C GLN A 73 2.47 -19.63 -5.67
N ASP A 74 2.75 -20.77 -5.04
CA ASP A 74 2.70 -22.09 -5.69
C ASP A 74 1.29 -22.40 -6.21
N ILE A 75 0.25 -22.17 -5.41
CA ILE A 75 -1.14 -22.39 -5.83
C ILE A 75 -1.49 -21.47 -7.01
N MET A 76 -1.18 -20.17 -6.90
CA MET A 76 -1.60 -19.17 -7.89
C MET A 76 -0.88 -19.31 -9.23
N THR A 77 0.28 -20.00 -9.26
CA THR A 77 1.04 -20.26 -10.49
C THR A 77 0.66 -21.57 -11.18
N GLN A 78 -0.22 -22.38 -10.60
CA GLN A 78 -0.70 -23.61 -11.24
C GLN A 78 -1.65 -23.33 -12.42
N LYS A 79 -1.72 -24.28 -13.36
CA LYS A 79 -2.60 -24.19 -14.54
C LYS A 79 -4.04 -23.94 -14.13
N GLY A 80 -4.64 -22.87 -14.65
CA GLY A 80 -6.01 -22.46 -14.35
C GLY A 80 -6.13 -21.38 -13.28
N HIS A 81 -5.04 -21.01 -12.61
CA HIS A 81 -5.01 -19.91 -11.63
C HIS A 81 -4.46 -18.60 -12.23
N TRP A 82 -4.63 -17.50 -11.50
CA TRP A 82 -4.41 -16.14 -11.99
C TRP A 82 -2.97 -15.83 -12.43
N LEU A 83 -1.97 -16.48 -11.83
CA LEU A 83 -0.56 -16.23 -12.12
C LEU A 83 0.07 -17.32 -12.99
N TYR A 84 -0.73 -18.22 -13.57
CA TYR A 84 -0.25 -19.25 -14.48
C TYR A 84 0.44 -18.64 -15.70
N GLY A 85 1.64 -19.14 -16.01
CA GLY A 85 2.42 -18.71 -17.17
C GLY A 85 2.97 -17.28 -17.08
N LYS A 86 2.82 -16.59 -15.94
CA LYS A 86 3.40 -15.26 -15.74
C LYS A 86 4.91 -15.34 -15.54
N LYS A 87 5.62 -14.37 -16.11
CA LYS A 87 7.06 -14.18 -15.88
C LYS A 87 7.25 -13.55 -14.50
N TRP A 88 8.18 -14.08 -13.72
CA TRP A 88 8.52 -13.54 -12.41
C TRP A 88 9.85 -12.81 -12.47
N VAL A 89 9.92 -11.62 -11.86
CA VAL A 89 11.12 -10.78 -11.81
C VAL A 89 11.28 -10.23 -10.39
N ASP A 90 12.42 -10.48 -9.76
CA ASP A 90 12.70 -9.85 -8.47
C ASP A 90 12.89 -8.34 -8.64
N VAL A 91 12.24 -7.57 -7.78
CA VAL A 91 12.50 -6.15 -7.63
C VAL A 91 13.85 -6.00 -6.95
N LYS A 92 14.82 -5.49 -7.68
CA LYS A 92 16.17 -5.23 -7.19
C LYS A 92 16.59 -3.80 -7.54
N PRO A 93 17.46 -3.18 -6.72
CA PRO A 93 18.00 -1.87 -7.01
C PRO A 93 18.77 -1.91 -8.34
N ALA A 94 18.42 -1.01 -9.26
CA ALA A 94 18.99 -0.99 -10.61
C ALA A 94 20.50 -0.70 -10.65
N ASP A 95 21.04 -0.09 -9.60
CA ASP A 95 22.44 0.33 -9.52
C ASP A 95 23.32 -0.58 -8.64
N GLY A 96 22.72 -1.59 -7.99
CA GLY A 96 23.42 -2.48 -7.04
C GLY A 96 23.99 -1.78 -5.80
N LYS A 97 23.67 -0.50 -5.57
CA LYS A 97 24.19 0.32 -4.46
C LYS A 97 23.14 0.58 -3.39
N ASN A 98 21.88 0.64 -3.79
CA ASN A 98 20.77 0.86 -2.88
C ASN A 98 20.32 -0.44 -2.18
N ASP A 99 19.60 -0.32 -1.06
CA ASP A 99 18.93 -1.47 -0.46
C ASP A 99 17.66 -1.85 -1.23
N ASP A 100 17.13 -3.06 -0.97
CA ASP A 100 15.99 -3.61 -1.69
C ASP A 100 14.75 -2.69 -1.57
N LEU A 101 14.47 -2.14 -0.39
CA LEU A 101 13.34 -1.21 -0.18
C LEU A 101 13.46 0.05 -1.03
N THR A 102 14.66 0.62 -1.13
CA THR A 102 14.93 1.75 -2.04
C THR A 102 14.73 1.33 -3.50
N GLY A 103 15.17 0.13 -3.87
CA GLY A 103 14.89 -0.45 -5.18
C GLY A 103 13.38 -0.51 -5.49
N LEU A 104 12.58 -0.94 -4.51
CA LEU A 104 11.12 -1.02 -4.61
C LEU A 104 10.46 0.35 -4.80
N VAL A 105 10.82 1.33 -3.97
CA VAL A 105 10.24 2.68 -4.04
C VAL A 105 10.61 3.36 -5.36
N LEU A 106 11.86 3.26 -5.79
CA LEU A 106 12.29 3.82 -7.07
C LEU A 106 11.64 3.11 -8.26
N TRP A 107 11.44 1.79 -8.18
CA TRP A 107 10.71 1.01 -9.18
C TRP A 107 9.24 1.44 -9.30
N ALA A 108 8.57 1.71 -8.17
CA ALA A 108 7.20 2.23 -8.18
C ALA A 108 7.11 3.61 -8.86
N GLY A 109 8.19 4.40 -8.79
CA GLY A 109 8.39 5.61 -9.57
C GLY A 109 7.25 6.61 -9.40
N ARG A 110 6.70 7.10 -10.52
CA ARG A 110 5.66 8.16 -10.52
C ARG A 110 4.31 7.73 -9.93
N LYS A 111 4.10 6.45 -9.63
CA LYS A 111 2.90 6.01 -8.89
C LYS A 111 2.95 6.45 -7.43
N LEU A 112 4.13 6.73 -6.87
CA LEU A 112 4.27 7.35 -5.54
C LEU A 112 4.37 8.87 -5.68
N LYS A 113 3.51 9.59 -4.95
CA LYS A 113 3.40 11.06 -4.99
C LYS A 113 4.03 11.76 -3.78
N GLY A 114 4.53 11.00 -2.80
CA GLY A 114 5.16 11.53 -1.61
C GLY A 114 5.18 10.52 -0.47
N ALA A 115 5.40 11.01 0.74
CA ALA A 115 5.39 10.22 1.95
C ALA A 115 4.46 10.81 3.03
N VAL A 116 3.99 9.94 3.91
CA VAL A 116 3.35 10.30 5.18
C VAL A 116 4.14 9.69 6.32
N ILE A 117 4.46 10.51 7.32
CA ILE A 117 5.15 10.08 8.54
C ILE A 117 4.10 9.83 9.62
N TRP A 118 4.09 8.64 10.20
CA TRP A 118 3.23 8.32 11.34
C TRP A 118 3.95 8.61 12.67
N ASP A 119 3.18 8.67 13.76
CA ASP A 119 3.67 8.97 15.10
C ASP A 119 3.78 7.69 15.96
N PRO A 120 5.00 7.22 16.27
CA PRO A 120 5.18 6.08 17.16
C PRO A 120 4.64 6.29 18.58
N GLU A 121 4.56 7.53 19.07
CA GLU A 121 4.00 7.86 20.40
C GLU A 121 2.47 7.73 20.43
N VAL A 122 1.83 7.79 19.26
CA VAL A 122 0.41 7.50 19.07
C VAL A 122 0.28 6.36 18.06
N PRO A 123 0.47 5.09 18.48
CA PRO A 123 0.53 3.91 17.60
C PRO A 123 -0.54 3.82 16.51
N ALA A 124 -1.76 4.24 16.83
CA ALA A 124 -2.90 4.21 15.93
C ALA A 124 -2.74 5.11 14.69
N THR A 125 -1.82 6.07 14.72
CA THR A 125 -1.55 6.95 13.58
C THR A 125 -0.96 6.19 12.38
N VAL A 126 -0.40 4.98 12.56
CA VAL A 126 0.01 4.14 11.40
C VAL A 126 -1.20 3.77 10.53
N ASN A 127 -2.35 3.49 11.15
CA ASN A 127 -3.58 3.15 10.42
C ASN A 127 -4.21 4.39 9.76
N VAL A 128 -4.07 5.56 10.38
CA VAL A 128 -4.43 6.83 9.75
C VAL A 128 -3.51 7.10 8.55
N ALA A 129 -2.20 6.92 8.71
CA ALA A 129 -1.22 7.09 7.65
C ALA A 129 -1.47 6.15 6.47
N THR A 130 -1.84 4.89 6.68
CA THR A 130 -2.18 3.96 5.58
C THR A 130 -3.44 4.39 4.83
N THR A 131 -4.42 4.98 5.51
CA THR A 131 -5.59 5.60 4.86
C THR A 131 -5.17 6.77 3.97
N ILE A 132 -4.34 7.69 4.49
CA ILE A 132 -3.79 8.82 3.73
C ILE A 132 -3.02 8.31 2.50
N ALA A 133 -2.13 7.34 2.70
CA ALA A 133 -1.34 6.72 1.63
C ALA A 133 -2.21 6.10 0.54
N GLY A 134 -3.28 5.39 0.92
CA GLY A 134 -4.24 4.81 -0.02
C GLY A 134 -5.00 5.86 -0.84
N VAL A 135 -5.30 7.02 -0.27
CA VAL A 135 -6.04 8.11 -0.95
C VAL A 135 -5.13 8.99 -1.80
N GLU A 136 -3.91 9.24 -1.36
CA GLU A 136 -3.02 10.27 -1.92
C GLU A 136 -1.79 9.70 -2.64
N ASP A 137 -1.70 8.37 -2.75
CA ASP A 137 -0.61 7.64 -3.38
C ASP A 137 0.75 7.87 -2.70
N LEU A 138 0.77 7.75 -1.37
CA LEU A 138 1.95 8.02 -0.55
C LEU A 138 2.53 6.73 0.02
N VAL A 139 3.81 6.77 0.40
CA VAL A 139 4.42 5.72 1.22
C VAL A 139 4.37 6.11 2.70
N VAL A 140 3.98 5.18 3.56
CA VAL A 140 4.00 5.36 5.02
C VAL A 140 5.41 5.07 5.54
N LEU A 141 5.96 5.96 6.36
CA LEU A 141 7.28 5.80 6.96
C LEU A 141 7.26 6.12 8.45
N SER A 142 8.00 5.33 9.23
CA SER A 142 8.39 5.73 10.58
C SER A 142 9.34 6.94 10.54
N PRO A 143 9.52 7.67 11.64
CA PRO A 143 10.46 8.78 11.70
C PRO A 143 11.89 8.38 11.30
N GLU A 144 12.33 7.20 11.75
CA GLU A 144 13.66 6.65 11.46
C GLU A 144 13.82 6.30 9.97
N PHE A 145 12.76 5.77 9.35
CA PHE A 145 12.76 5.51 7.91
C PHE A 145 12.69 6.80 7.10
N ALA A 146 11.91 7.77 7.54
CA ALA A 146 11.82 9.08 6.90
C ALA A 146 13.21 9.75 6.85
N GLU A 147 13.92 9.81 7.97
CA GLU A 147 15.28 10.34 8.06
C GLU A 147 16.26 9.58 7.15
N LYS A 148 16.20 8.25 7.17
CA LYS A 148 17.10 7.40 6.39
C LYS A 148 16.86 7.49 4.88
N TYR A 149 15.60 7.52 4.44
CA TYR A 149 15.24 7.20 3.06
C TYR A 149 14.82 8.39 2.21
N LEU A 150 14.12 9.38 2.78
CA LEU A 150 13.61 10.52 2.01
C LEU A 150 14.71 11.31 1.27
N PRO A 151 15.91 11.55 1.84
CA PRO A 151 16.99 12.22 1.12
C PRO A 151 17.40 11.51 -0.19
N ARG A 152 17.25 10.18 -0.24
CA ARG A 152 17.58 9.34 -1.40
C ARG A 152 16.41 9.24 -2.38
N TRP A 153 15.19 9.09 -1.87
CA TRP A 153 14.01 8.87 -2.69
C TRP A 153 13.47 10.15 -3.33
N LYS A 154 13.87 11.32 -2.83
CA LYS A 154 13.40 12.64 -3.29
C LYS A 154 11.86 12.76 -3.26
N LEU A 155 11.24 12.06 -2.31
CA LEU A 155 9.81 12.18 -2.04
C LEU A 155 9.57 13.31 -1.03
N GLU A 156 8.57 14.11 -1.28
CA GLU A 156 8.12 15.15 -0.35
C GLU A 156 7.29 14.53 0.76
N VAL A 157 7.49 14.99 2.00
CA VAL A 157 6.58 14.68 3.11
C VAL A 157 5.31 15.50 2.93
N LYS A 158 4.21 14.82 2.59
CA LYS A 158 2.89 15.45 2.41
C LYS A 158 2.14 15.59 3.71
N HIS A 159 2.36 14.65 4.63
CA HIS A 159 1.74 14.63 5.96
C HIS A 159 2.76 14.15 6.99
N ASP A 160 2.78 14.81 8.13
CA ASP A 160 3.58 14.42 9.29
C ASP A 160 2.64 14.41 10.49
N LEU A 161 2.29 13.20 10.96
CA LEU A 161 1.28 13.01 11.99
C LEU A 161 1.84 13.18 13.42
N ARG A 162 3.14 13.41 13.56
CA ARG A 162 3.80 13.52 14.86
C ARG A 162 3.28 14.69 15.66
N GLY A 163 2.88 14.43 16.89
CA GLY A 163 2.38 15.45 17.82
C GLY A 163 1.04 16.06 17.42
N MET A 164 0.33 15.51 16.43
CA MET A 164 -0.99 16.01 16.02
C MET A 164 -2.10 15.65 17.02
N PHE A 165 -1.92 14.60 17.82
CA PHE A 165 -2.97 14.02 18.65
C PHE A 165 -2.47 13.83 20.08
N ASP A 166 -3.11 14.51 21.03
CA ASP A 166 -2.72 14.52 22.44
C ASP A 166 -3.85 14.07 23.40
N GLY A 167 -5.04 13.78 22.86
CA GLY A 167 -6.21 13.39 23.62
C GLY A 167 -7.08 14.56 24.07
N SER A 168 -6.77 15.79 23.67
CA SER A 168 -7.55 16.97 24.03
C SER A 168 -9.00 16.96 23.49
N GLU A 169 -9.28 16.26 22.39
CA GLU A 169 -10.63 16.20 21.82
C GLU A 169 -11.52 15.16 22.55
N THR A 170 -10.98 13.96 22.81
CA THR A 170 -11.78 12.81 23.26
C THR A 170 -11.33 12.20 24.59
N GLY A 171 -10.25 12.71 25.19
CA GLY A 171 -9.55 12.09 26.31
C GLY A 171 -8.59 10.96 25.90
N SER A 172 -8.41 10.71 24.60
CA SER A 172 -7.51 9.67 24.07
C SER A 172 -6.90 10.08 22.74
N ALA A 173 -5.57 10.20 22.68
CA ALA A 173 -4.85 10.53 21.44
C ALA A 173 -5.16 9.57 20.28
N LYS A 174 -5.38 8.27 20.58
CA LYS A 174 -5.80 7.28 19.60
C LYS A 174 -7.18 7.61 19.00
N ASN A 175 -8.15 7.98 19.85
CA ASN A 175 -9.48 8.33 19.37
C ASN A 175 -9.46 9.67 18.62
N ASP A 176 -8.68 10.65 19.08
CA ASP A 176 -8.48 11.93 18.36
C ASP A 176 -7.99 11.68 16.92
N ALA A 177 -7.00 10.79 16.74
CA ALA A 177 -6.48 10.42 15.43
C ALA A 177 -7.56 9.86 14.50
N TYR A 178 -8.41 8.94 14.98
CA TYR A 178 -9.49 8.38 14.18
C TYR A 178 -10.63 9.36 13.93
N ARG A 179 -10.99 10.22 14.91
CA ARG A 179 -12.01 11.26 14.72
C ARG A 179 -11.56 12.27 13.69
N TRP A 180 -10.28 12.64 13.69
CA TRP A 180 -9.67 13.46 12.65
C TRP A 180 -9.74 12.76 11.28
N ALA A 181 -9.34 11.49 11.19
CA ALA A 181 -9.36 10.75 9.92
C ALA A 181 -10.78 10.61 9.34
N ILE A 182 -11.79 10.41 10.19
CA ILE A 182 -13.20 10.40 9.79
C ILE A 182 -13.58 11.74 9.15
N ARG A 183 -13.32 12.86 9.82
CA ARG A 183 -13.66 14.20 9.30
C ARG A 183 -12.92 14.52 8.00
N GLU A 184 -11.64 14.17 7.90
CA GLU A 184 -10.78 14.58 6.80
C GLU A 184 -10.87 13.68 5.57
N TYR A 185 -11.24 12.41 5.74
CA TYR A 185 -11.26 11.45 4.65
C TYR A 185 -12.63 10.81 4.44
N LEU A 186 -13.26 10.27 5.48
CA LEU A 186 -14.51 9.51 5.34
C LEU A 186 -15.73 10.42 5.09
N ASP A 187 -15.90 11.46 5.89
CA ASP A 187 -17.03 12.40 5.80
C ASP A 187 -16.98 13.18 4.48
N LYS A 188 -15.76 13.54 4.05
CA LYS A 188 -15.49 14.18 2.76
C LYS A 188 -15.58 13.22 1.56
N GLY A 189 -15.85 11.93 1.78
CA GLY A 189 -16.02 10.93 0.71
C GLY A 189 -14.73 10.62 -0.07
N ARG A 190 -13.56 10.79 0.55
CA ARG A 190 -12.24 10.54 -0.07
C ARG A 190 -11.80 9.09 0.02
N CYS A 191 -12.36 8.30 0.95
CA CYS A 191 -12.12 6.86 1.09
C CYS A 191 -13.44 6.07 1.08
N SER A 192 -13.35 4.74 0.99
CA SER A 192 -14.53 3.86 0.89
C SER A 192 -15.43 3.98 2.13
N ARG A 193 -16.75 4.01 1.90
CA ARG A 193 -17.77 3.89 2.93
C ARG A 193 -18.22 2.45 3.18
N ASP A 194 -17.88 1.55 2.25
CA ASP A 194 -18.39 0.18 2.21
C ASP A 194 -17.38 -0.83 2.79
N PHE A 195 -16.10 -0.47 2.81
CA PHE A 195 -15.03 -1.32 3.29
C PHE A 195 -14.23 -0.62 4.38
N ILE A 196 -14.06 -1.32 5.51
CA ILE A 196 -13.18 -0.92 6.61
C ILE A 196 -12.16 -2.03 6.84
N PHE A 197 -10.90 -1.63 7.03
CA PHE A 197 -9.85 -2.54 7.45
C PHE A 197 -9.64 -2.39 8.96
N LEU A 198 -10.07 -3.39 9.72
CA LEU A 198 -9.84 -3.45 11.16
C LEU A 198 -8.45 -4.09 11.40
N ASN A 199 -7.45 -3.25 11.59
CA ASN A 199 -6.08 -3.69 11.82
C ASN A 199 -5.63 -3.41 13.25
N THR A 200 -4.73 -4.24 13.77
CA THR A 200 -3.94 -3.85 14.94
C THR A 200 -3.10 -2.62 14.60
N ASP A 201 -2.93 -1.74 15.58
CA ASP A 201 -1.96 -0.66 15.44
C ASP A 201 -0.56 -1.16 15.79
N SER A 202 0.42 -0.27 15.75
CA SER A 202 1.81 -0.63 15.96
C SER A 202 2.16 -0.96 17.41
N TRP A 203 1.23 -0.85 18.37
CA TRP A 203 1.51 -1.11 19.78
C TRP A 203 1.89 -2.57 19.99
N GLY A 204 3.11 -2.82 20.45
CA GLY A 204 3.70 -4.15 20.58
C GLY A 204 4.10 -4.79 19.25
N GLN A 205 3.31 -4.65 18.18
CA GLN A 205 3.59 -5.24 16.86
C GLN A 205 4.90 -4.72 16.25
N ARG A 206 5.13 -3.40 16.34
CA ARG A 206 6.36 -2.81 15.81
C ARG A 206 7.58 -3.34 16.56
N GLU A 207 7.53 -3.38 17.89
CA GLU A 207 8.64 -3.88 18.69
C GLU A 207 8.96 -5.35 18.40
N ALA A 208 7.92 -6.18 18.24
CA ALA A 208 8.07 -7.59 17.88
C ALA A 208 8.48 -7.82 16.42
N GLY A 209 8.46 -6.78 15.57
CA GLY A 209 8.72 -6.89 14.14
C GLY A 209 7.69 -7.76 13.40
N THR A 210 6.50 -7.94 13.96
CA THR A 210 5.45 -8.80 13.41
C THR A 210 4.45 -7.98 12.63
N MET A 211 4.16 -8.42 11.40
CA MET A 211 2.93 -8.04 10.71
C MET A 211 1.85 -9.04 11.13
N ALA A 212 0.71 -8.53 11.63
CA ALA A 212 -0.39 -9.37 12.07
C ALA A 212 -0.93 -10.30 10.96
#